data_AF-A0A349VTY5-F1
#
_entry.id   AF-A0A349VTY5-F1
#
_cell.length_a   1.000
_cell.length_b   1.000
_cell.length_c   1.000
_cell.angle_alpha   90.00
_cell.angle_beta   90.00
_cell.angle_gamma   90.00
#
_symmetry.space_group_name_H-M   'P 1'
#
loop_
_entity.id
_entity.type
_entity.pdbx_description
1 polymer ?
#
loop_
_entity_poly.entity_id
_entity_poly.type
_entity_poly.pdbx_seq_one_letter_code
_entity_poly.pdbx_strand_id
1 'polypeptide(L)' 'MIMKIIRKILIVLAVIIAIPLITAIFVSKDFSAQSEITIDKPKQEVFNYVKMLKNQDNFGVWQLSDPE' A
#
# COMPACT_ATOMS: atom_id res chain seq x y z
N MET A 1 17.16 -1.03 43.14
CA MET A 1 17.86 -0.88 41.84
C MET A 1 17.01 -1.43 40.68
N ILE A 2 16.47 -2.64 40.81
CA ILE A 2 15.63 -3.33 39.81
C ILE A 2 14.40 -2.51 39.36
N MET A 3 13.62 -1.93 40.29
CA MET A 3 12.45 -1.10 39.95
C MET A 3 12.80 0.15 39.11
N LYS A 4 14.00 0.71 39.29
CA LYS A 4 14.47 1.85 38.48
C LYS A 4 14.80 1.41 37.06
N ILE A 5 15.28 0.18 36.88
CA ILE A 5 15.58 -0.41 35.58
C ILE A 5 14.27 -0.77 34.85
N ILE A 6 13.33 -1.43 35.53
CA ILE A 6 12.01 -1.78 34.96
C ILE A 6 11.28 -0.51 34.49
N ARG A 7 11.24 0.55 35.30
CA ARG A 7 10.61 1.82 34.92
C ARG A 7 11.25 2.42 33.66
N LYS A 8 12.59 2.37 33.54
CA LYS A 8 13.29 2.87 32.35
C LYS A 8 12.91 2.05 31.10
N ILE A 9 12.86 0.72 31.22
CA ILE A 9 12.47 -0.16 30.11
C ILE A 9 11.05 0.15 29.64
N LEU A 10 10.10 0.31 30.57
CA LEU A 10 8.71 0.65 30.23
C LEU A 10 8.60 2.01 29.54
N ILE A 11 9.36 3.01 29.99
CA ILE A 11 9.38 4.34 29.34
C ILE A 11 9.95 4.24 27.93
N VAL A 12 11.07 3.53 27.74
CA VAL A 12 11.67 3.33 26.42
C VAL A 12 10.69 2.61 25.49
N LEU A 13 10.04 1.55 25.95
CA LEU A 13 9.04 0.82 25.19
C LEU A 13 7.84 1.72 24.82
N ALA A 14 7.35 2.51 25.78
CA ALA A 14 6.25 3.45 25.54
C ALA A 14 6.62 4.49 24.49
N VAL A 15 7.85 5.01 24.51
CA VAL A 15 8.34 5.97 23.50
C VAL A 15 8.45 5.30 22.12
N ILE A 16 8.97 4.08 22.04
CA ILE A 16 9.08 3.32 20.78
C ILE A 16 7.71 3.10 20.14
N ILE A 17 6.67 2.85 20.94
CA ILE A 17 5.29 2.68 20.45
C ILE A 17 4.64 4.04 20.16
N ALA A 18 4.89 5.07 20.97
CA ALA A 18 4.30 6.38 20.80
C ALA A 18 4.77 7.09 19.52
N ILE A 19 6.03 6.91 19.11
CA ILE A 19 6.57 7.51 17.89
C ILE A 19 5.73 7.16 16.65
N PRO A 20 5.55 5.87 16.25
CA PRO A 20 4.78 5.53 15.07
C PRO A 20 3.31 5.98 15.17
N LEU A 21 2.71 5.90 16.37
CA LEU A 21 1.33 6.34 16.59
C LEU A 21 1.16 7.85 16.39
N ILE A 22 2.08 8.66 16.92
CA ILE A 22 2.06 10.11 16.73
C ILE A 22 2.32 10.44 15.26
N THR A 23 3.31 9.80 14.62
CA THR A 23 3.59 10.04 13.20
C THR A 23 2.40 9.71 12.30
N ALA A 24 1.64 8.66 12.61
CA ALA A 24 0.48 8.25 11.82
C ALA A 24 -0.64 9.30 11.78
N ILE A 25 -0.70 10.23 12.74
CA ILE A 25 -1.68 11.33 12.75
C ILE A 25 -1.39 12.33 11.63
N PHE A 26 -0.11 12.48 11.25
CA PHE A 26 0.35 13.49 10.30
C PHE A 26 0.56 12.94 8.88
N VAL A 27 0.58 11.61 8.70
CA VAL A 27 0.74 11.01 7.38
C VAL A 27 -0.56 11.13 6.58
N SER A 28 -0.45 11.55 5.33
CA SER A 28 -1.59 11.60 4.41
C SER A 28 -2.20 10.20 4.23
N LYS A 29 -3.53 10.13 4.26
CA LYS A 29 -4.26 8.89 3.95
C LYS A 29 -4.49 8.72 2.45
N ASP A 30 -4.23 9.76 1.66
CA ASP A 30 -4.44 9.73 0.22
C ASP A 30 -3.23 9.09 -0.46
N PHE A 31 -3.51 8.06 -1.26
CA PHE A 31 -2.54 7.39 -2.10
C PHE A 31 -3.03 7.47 -3.55
N SER A 32 -2.17 7.96 -4.46
CA SER A 32 -2.46 8.01 -5.88
C SER A 32 -1.40 7.24 -6.65
N ALA A 33 -1.84 6.26 -7.44
CA ALA A 33 -1.02 5.51 -8.37
C ALA A 33 -1.73 5.50 -9.73
N GLN A 34 -1.04 5.98 -10.77
CA GLN A 34 -1.56 6.02 -12.13
C GLN A 34 -0.46 5.57 -13.09
N SER A 35 -0.87 4.86 -14.14
CA SER A 35 -0.04 4.56 -15.31
C SER A 35 -0.82 4.90 -16.57
N GLU A 36 -0.11 5.28 -17.62
CA GLU A 36 -0.70 5.61 -18.91
C GLU A 36 0.07 4.89 -20.01
N ILE A 37 -0.68 4.27 -20.93
CA ILE A 37 -0.17 3.67 -22.14
C ILE A 37 -1.09 4.06 -23.30
N THR A 38 -0.51 4.31 -24.48
CA THR A 38 -1.28 4.54 -25.69
C THR A 38 -1.53 3.22 -26.41
N ILE A 39 -2.78 2.92 -26.71
CA ILE A 39 -3.18 1.73 -27.46
C ILE A 39 -3.80 2.19 -28.78
N ASP A 40 -3.18 1.81 -29.91
CA ASP A 40 -3.64 2.15 -31.25
C ASP A 40 -4.82 1.24 -31.69
N LYS A 41 -5.94 1.35 -30.97
CA LYS A 41 -7.18 0.60 -31.21
C LYS A 41 -8.41 1.46 -30.97
N PRO A 42 -9.57 1.15 -31.59
CA PRO A 42 -10.82 1.83 -31.30
C PRO A 42 -11.18 1.81 -29.82
N LYS A 43 -11.64 2.94 -29.27
CA LYS A 43 -12.01 3.07 -27.84
C LYS A 43 -12.98 1.98 -27.36
N GLN A 44 -13.94 1.62 -28.21
CA GLN A 44 -14.94 0.60 -27.89
C GLN A 44 -14.31 -0.80 -27.70
N GLU A 45 -13.29 -1.12 -28.49
CA GLU A 45 -12.58 -2.41 -28.40
C GLU A 45 -11.79 -2.47 -27.09
N VAL A 46 -11.04 -1.40 -26.78
CA VAL A 46 -10.27 -1.29 -25.53
C VAL A 46 -11.19 -1.38 -24.31
N PHE A 47 -12.30 -0.63 -24.28
CA PHE A 47 -13.26 -0.68 -23.17
C PHE A 47 -13.89 -2.06 -23.02
N ASN A 48 -14.28 -2.71 -24.12
CA ASN A 48 -14.86 -4.06 -24.07
C ASN A 48 -13.89 -5.11 -23.54
N TYR A 49 -12.59 -4.94 -23.77
CA TYR A 49 -11.55 -5.79 -23.22
C TYR A 49 -11.32 -5.51 -21.73
N VAL A 50 -11.06 -4.24 -21.37
CA VAL A 50 -10.69 -3.85 -20.00
C VAL A 50 -11.85 -4.00 -19.00
N LYS A 51 -13.12 -3.87 -19.44
CA LYS A 51 -14.28 -4.07 -18.55
C LYS A 51 -14.39 -5.50 -18.02
N MET A 52 -13.76 -6.48 -18.66
CA MET A 52 -13.78 -7.87 -18.21
C MET A 52 -12.67 -8.07 -17.16
N LEU A 53 -13.06 -8.29 -15.90
CA LEU A 53 -12.10 -8.48 -14.80
C LEU A 53 -11.10 -9.61 -15.06
N LYS A 54 -11.55 -10.72 -15.66
CA LYS A 54 -10.67 -11.84 -16.04
C LYS A 54 -9.51 -11.42 -16.96
N ASN A 55 -9.71 -10.37 -17.78
CA ASN A 55 -8.63 -9.91 -18.65
C ASN A 55 -7.51 -9.20 -17.88
N GLN A 56 -7.73 -8.80 -16.61
CA GLN A 56 -6.67 -8.26 -15.75
C GLN A 56 -5.55 -9.27 -15.51
N ASP A 57 -5.79 -10.57 -15.65
CA ASP A 57 -4.74 -11.59 -15.59
C ASP A 57 -3.65 -11.37 -16.65
N ASN A 58 -3.94 -10.62 -17.73
CA ASN A 58 -2.99 -10.35 -18.80
C ASN A 58 -2.16 -9.07 -18.61
N PHE A 59 -2.57 -8.15 -17.73
CA PHE A 59 -1.96 -6.81 -17.63
C PHE A 59 -1.93 -6.20 -16.23
N GLY A 60 -2.66 -6.78 -15.28
CA GLY A 60 -2.74 -6.29 -13.91
C GLY A 60 -1.43 -6.55 -13.18
N VAL A 61 -0.81 -5.49 -12.64
CA VAL A 61 0.50 -5.57 -11.97
C VAL A 61 0.49 -6.63 -10.86
N TRP A 62 -0.59 -6.73 -10.10
CA TRP A 62 -0.73 -7.70 -9.02
C TRP A 62 -0.94 -9.11 -9.55
N GLN A 63 -1.82 -9.29 -10.53
CA GLN A 63 -2.08 -10.58 -11.17
C GLN A 63 -0.83 -11.16 -11.83
N LEU A 64 -0.03 -10.32 -12.49
CA LEU A 64 1.22 -10.72 -13.12
C LEU A 64 2.36 -10.96 -12.11
N SER A 65 2.22 -10.46 -10.87
CA SER A 65 3.21 -10.66 -9.80
C SER A 65 2.86 -11.81 -8.87
N ASP A 66 1.68 -12.41 -9.02
CA ASP A 66 1.24 -13.55 -8.21
C ASP A 66 2.06 -14.79 -8.62
N PRO A 67 2.80 -15.43 -7.70
CA PRO A 67 3.49 -16.68 -8.01
C PRO A 67 2.49 -17.79 -8.34
N GLU A 68 2.86 -18.68 -9.26
CA GLU A 68 2.13 -19.94 -9.49
C GLU A 68 2.25 -20.91 -8.31
#